data_AF-A0A935K419-F1
#
_entry.id   AF-A0A935K419-F1
#
_cell.length_a   1.000
_cell.length_b   1.000
_cell.length_c   1.000
_cell.angle_alpha   90.00
_cell.angle_beta   90.00
_cell.angle_gamma   90.00
#
_symmetry.space_group_name_H-M   'P 1'
#
loop_
_entity.id
_entity.type
_entity.pdbx_description
1 polymer ?
#
loop_
_entity_poly.entity_id
_entity_poly.type
_entity_poly.pdbx_seq_one_letter_code
_entity_poly.pdbx_strand_id
1 'polypeptide(L)'
;MNIQNEVLEILDEVLSLKGRAKSFSDQTVLLGALPELDSMAVLGVITSFEDRFGFAVEDDDIDGSTFATVGTLVAYVSSKLKH
;
A
#
# COMPACT_ATOMS: atom_id res chain seq x y z
N MET A 1 9.15 -11.43 9.22
CA MET A 1 8.02 -10.96 8.37
C MET A 1 8.57 -9.91 7.43
N ASN A 2 8.28 -10.01 6.12
CA ASN A 2 8.73 -9.02 5.15
C ASN A 2 7.57 -8.06 4.88
N ILE A 3 7.63 -6.84 5.41
CA ILE A 3 6.57 -5.82 5.29
C ILE A 3 6.22 -5.59 3.82
N GLN A 4 7.22 -5.64 2.93
CA GLN A 4 7.00 -5.51 1.50
C GLN A 4 6.04 -6.59 0.96
N ASN A 5 6.23 -7.85 1.32
CA ASN A 5 5.35 -8.92 0.83
C ASN A 5 3.91 -8.72 1.28
N GLU A 6 3.70 -8.35 2.55
CA GLU A 6 2.37 -8.07 3.09
C GLU A 6 1.70 -6.90 2.36
N VAL A 7 2.44 -5.82 2.13
CA VAL A 7 1.96 -4.66 1.36
C VAL A 7 1.57 -5.08 -0.07
N LEU A 8 2.39 -5.91 -0.73
CA LEU A 8 2.09 -6.39 -2.07
C LEU A 8 0.87 -7.31 -2.10
N GLU A 9 0.67 -8.16 -1.09
CA GLU A 9 -0.52 -9.01 -1.00
C GLU A 9 -1.80 -8.18 -0.80
N ILE A 10 -1.76 -7.17 0.06
CA ILE A 10 -2.90 -6.28 0.28
C ILE A 10 -3.24 -5.50 -0.98
N LEU A 11 -2.22 -4.97 -1.68
CA LEU A 11 -2.43 -4.33 -2.98
C LEU A 11 -3.03 -5.32 -4.00
N ASP A 12 -2.57 -6.57 -4.03
CA ASP A 12 -3.10 -7.57 -4.95
C ASP A 12 -4.57 -7.90 -4.70
N GLU A 13 -4.95 -8.03 -3.43
CA GLU A 13 -6.30 -8.36 -2.98
C GLU A 13 -7.25 -7.19 -3.22
N VAL A 14 -6.91 -5.99 -2.76
CA VAL A 14 -7.77 -4.80 -2.87
C VAL A 14 -7.94 -4.38 -4.32
N LEU A 15 -6.85 -4.37 -5.10
CA LEU A 15 -6.89 -3.97 -6.51
C LEU A 15 -7.25 -5.14 -7.45
N SER A 16 -7.49 -6.34 -6.91
CA SER A 16 -7.81 -7.55 -7.68
C SER A 16 -6.81 -7.81 -8.83
N LEU A 17 -5.52 -7.67 -8.55
CA LEU A 17 -4.43 -7.74 -9.54
C LEU A 17 -4.02 -9.17 -9.92
N LYS A 18 -4.61 -10.19 -9.29
CA LYS A 18 -4.47 -11.63 -9.61
C LYS A 18 -3.01 -12.12 -9.58
N GLY A 19 -2.26 -11.70 -8.58
CA GLY A 19 -0.86 -12.04 -8.34
C GLY A 19 0.14 -11.11 -9.02
N ARG A 20 -0.31 -10.10 -9.79
CA ARG A 20 0.60 -9.16 -10.47
C ARG A 20 1.39 -8.32 -9.48
N ALA A 21 0.80 -7.98 -8.33
CA ALA A 21 1.50 -7.15 -7.33
C ALA A 21 2.73 -7.87 -6.74
N LYS A 22 2.74 -9.21 -6.71
CA LYS A 22 3.89 -10.00 -6.23
C LYS A 22 5.17 -9.80 -7.06
N SER A 23 5.03 -9.29 -8.28
CA SER A 23 6.18 -8.96 -9.14
C SER A 23 6.65 -7.51 -9.00
N PHE A 24 6.00 -6.70 -8.16
CA PHE A 24 6.39 -5.31 -7.99
C PHE A 24 7.65 -5.17 -7.13
N SER A 25 8.51 -4.25 -7.53
CA SER A 25 9.66 -3.80 -6.78
C SER A 25 9.37 -2.49 -6.06
N ASP A 26 10.26 -2.10 -5.15
CA ASP A 26 10.28 -0.78 -4.49
C ASP A 26 10.20 0.40 -5.47
N GLN A 27 10.82 0.29 -6.65
CA GLN A 27 10.80 1.32 -7.69
C GLN A 27 9.51 1.31 -8.55
N THR A 28 8.60 0.37 -8.32
CA THR A 28 7.36 0.29 -9.09
C THR A 28 6.45 1.44 -8.70
N VAL A 29 6.09 2.26 -9.69
CA VAL A 29 5.10 3.33 -9.56
C VAL A 29 3.72 2.72 -9.38
N LEU A 30 2.95 3.22 -8.42
CA LEU A 30 1.59 2.79 -8.15
C LEU A 30 0.60 3.85 -8.64
N LEU A 31 0.66 5.05 -8.05
CA LEU A 31 -0.19 6.16 -8.46
C LEU A 31 0.06 6.57 -9.92
N GLY A 32 -0.98 6.54 -10.74
CA GLY A 32 -0.92 6.87 -12.16
C GLY A 32 -0.43 5.74 -13.08
N ALA A 33 0.25 4.72 -12.54
CA ALA A 33 0.65 3.53 -13.31
C ALA A 33 -0.39 2.40 -13.22
N LEU A 34 -1.11 2.31 -12.10
CA LEU A 34 -2.21 1.37 -11.89
C LEU A 34 -3.54 2.12 -12.05
N PRO A 35 -4.31 1.87 -13.13
CA PRO A 35 -5.65 2.44 -13.27
C PRO A 35 -6.62 1.93 -12.21
N GLU A 36 -6.34 0.79 -11.58
CA GLU A 36 -7.14 0.21 -10.50
C GLU A 36 -7.00 0.97 -9.17
N LEU A 37 -5.88 1.67 -8.97
CA LEU A 37 -5.64 2.46 -7.76
C LEU A 37 -6.36 3.82 -7.88
N ASP A 38 -7.68 3.79 -7.74
CA ASP A 38 -8.54 4.97 -7.66
C ASP A 38 -8.71 5.48 -6.21
N SER A 39 -9.44 6.58 -6.04
CA SER A 39 -9.68 7.18 -4.72
C SER A 39 -10.40 6.23 -3.74
N MET A 40 -11.21 5.28 -4.22
CA MET A 40 -11.92 4.32 -3.36
C MET A 40 -11.03 3.14 -2.99
N ALA A 41 -10.18 2.68 -3.92
CA ALA A 41 -9.21 1.65 -3.69
C ALA A 41 -8.15 2.07 -2.66
N VAL A 42 -7.72 3.34 -2.68
CA VAL A 42 -6.83 3.90 -1.65
C VAL A 42 -7.42 3.70 -0.25
N LEU A 43 -8.70 4.03 -0.06
CA LEU A 43 -9.38 3.78 1.22
C LEU A 43 -9.40 2.29 1.58
N GLY A 44 -9.68 1.41 0.62
CA GLY A 44 -9.65 -0.04 0.84
C GLY A 44 -8.26 -0.58 1.24
N VAL A 45 -7.19 -0.05 0.65
CA VAL A 45 -5.80 -0.39 1.01
C VAL A 45 -5.49 0.08 2.43
N ILE A 46 -5.90 1.30 2.77
CA ILE A 46 -5.71 1.87 4.12
C ILE A 46 -6.42 1.01 5.16
N THR A 47 -7.71 0.75 5.00
CA THR A 47 -8.47 -0.10 5.94
C THR A 47 -7.82 -1.48 6.06
N SER A 48 -7.37 -2.07 4.96
CA SER A 48 -6.67 -3.37 4.99
C SER A 48 -5.34 -3.31 5.73
N PHE A 49 -4.61 -2.20 5.65
CA PHE A 49 -3.41 -1.98 6.46
C PHE A 49 -3.73 -1.86 7.94
N GLU A 50 -4.78 -1.12 8.30
CA GLU A 50 -5.18 -0.98 9.70
C GLU A 50 -5.58 -2.33 10.31
N ASP A 51 -6.37 -3.13 9.58
CA ASP A 51 -6.75 -4.49 10.01
C ASP A 51 -5.56 -5.44 10.12
N ARG A 52 -4.66 -5.45 9.12
CA ARG A 52 -3.58 -6.45 9.03
C ARG A 52 -2.37 -6.12 9.90
N PHE A 53 -2.05 -4.84 10.06
CA PHE A 53 -0.91 -4.39 10.84
C PHE A 53 -1.29 -3.82 12.21
N GLY A 54 -2.55 -3.49 12.44
CA GLY A 54 -3.05 -3.01 13.73
C GLY A 54 -2.63 -1.58 14.09
N PHE A 55 -2.21 -0.76 13.11
CA PHE A 55 -1.99 0.68 13.31
C PHE A 55 -3.15 1.48 12.73
N ALA A 56 -3.37 2.69 13.24
CA ALA A 56 -4.32 3.63 12.66
C ALA A 56 -3.60 4.56 11.66
N VAL A 57 -4.28 4.87 10.55
CA VAL A 57 -3.83 5.83 9.55
C VAL A 57 -4.59 7.13 9.76
N GLU A 58 -3.86 8.23 9.97
CA GLU A 58 -4.47 9.55 10.08
C GLU A 58 -4.74 10.13 8.69
N ASP A 59 -5.82 10.92 8.55
CA ASP A 59 -6.20 11.53 7.26
C ASP A 59 -5.08 12.44 6.71
N ASP A 60 -4.35 13.11 7.60
CA ASP A 60 -3.19 13.95 7.26
C ASP A 60 -1.91 13.16 6.88
N ASP A 61 -1.81 11.87 7.22
CA ASP A 61 -0.65 11.03 6.86
C ASP A 61 -0.72 10.52 5.41
N ILE A 62 -1.92 10.53 4.82
CA ILE A 62 -2.15 9.99 3.49
C ILE A 62 -2.13 11.12 2.48
N ASP A 63 -0.96 11.27 1.86
CA ASP A 63 -0.83 12.07 0.64
C ASP A 63 -0.60 11.16 -0.58
N GLY A 64 -0.87 11.69 -1.77
CA GLY A 64 -0.58 11.00 -3.04
C GLY A 64 0.89 10.57 -3.18
N SER A 65 1.80 11.24 -2.49
CA SER A 65 3.21 10.87 -2.40
C SER A 65 3.48 9.54 -1.67
N THR A 66 2.69 9.19 -0.65
CA THR A 66 2.81 7.90 0.06
C THR A 66 2.50 6.73 -0.88
N PHE A 67 1.50 6.91 -1.74
CA PHE A 67 1.09 5.96 -2.77
C PHE A 67 1.83 6.11 -4.11
N ALA A 68 2.88 6.94 -4.18
CA ALA A 68 3.61 7.14 -5.44
C ALA A 68 4.28 5.85 -5.93
N THR A 69 4.91 5.09 -5.03
CA THR A 69 5.63 3.85 -5.33
C THR A 69 5.42 2.79 -4.26
N VAL A 70 5.74 1.53 -4.57
CA VAL A 70 5.77 0.47 -3.55
C VAL A 70 6.77 0.80 -2.45
N GLY A 71 7.94 1.34 -2.79
CA GLY A 71 8.97 1.67 -1.82
C GLY A 71 8.52 2.71 -0.80
N THR A 72 7.83 3.77 -1.25
CA THR A 72 7.27 4.80 -0.36
C THR A 72 6.20 4.22 0.56
N LEU A 73 5.33 3.36 0.03
CA LEU A 73 4.26 2.73 0.81
C LEU A 73 4.81 1.78 1.88
N VAL A 74 5.79 0.95 1.52
CA VAL A 74 6.46 0.03 2.46
C VAL A 74 7.23 0.81 3.53
N ALA A 75 7.91 1.91 3.16
CA ALA A 75 8.61 2.76 4.10
C ALA A 75 7.64 3.41 5.10
N TYR A 76 6.49 3.88 4.63
CA TYR A 76 5.43 4.43 5.47
C TYR A 76 4.91 3.41 6.48
N VAL A 77 4.51 2.22 6.02
CA VAL A 77 4.04 1.12 6.88
C VAL A 77 5.13 0.72 7.89
N SER A 78 6.37 0.61 7.45
CA SER A 78 7.49 0.30 8.35
C SER A 78 7.75 1.41 9.36
N SER A 79 7.44 2.66 9.06
CA SER A 79 7.56 3.77 10.01
C SER A 79 6.48 3.69 11.09
N LYS A 80 5.23 3.41 10.69
CA LYS A 80 4.11 3.22 11.62
C LYS A 80 4.30 2.02 12.55
N LEU A 81 4.84 0.91 12.05
CA LEU A 81 5.11 -0.30 12.84
C LEU A 81 6.29 -0.16 13.82
N LYS A 82 7.18 0.81 13.61
CA LYS A 82 8.32 1.05 14.51
C LYS A 82 7.98 1.98 15.68
N HIS A 83 6.83 2.64 15.61
CA HIS A 83 6.33 3.56 16.62
C HIS A 83 5.34 2.86 17.56
#